data_AF-A0A321LH59-F1
#
_entry.id   AF-A0A321LH59-F1
#
_cell.length_a   1.000
_cell.length_b   1.000
_cell.length_c   1.000
_cell.angle_alpha   90.00
_cell.angle_beta   90.00
_cell.angle_gamma   90.00
#
_symmetry.space_group_name_H-M   'P 1'
#
loop_
_entity.id
_entity.type
_entity.pdbx_description
1 polymer ?
#
loop_
_entity_poly.entity_id
_entity_poly.type
_entity_poly.pdbx_seq_one_letter_code
_entity_poly.pdbx_strand_id
1 'polypeptide(L)'
;MRRFAFFDGDNIGNTLDNLFNSGRIDDAKHLSESIKRAIFQIETLVRATDGAELIIAGGDDVLVKFDSEKSGPEYLQAISDLFTKYTGLSMSCGVGNNLNQAIGNLMLAKQNKGTTKYPTEKEELESTRLKPKKLLMFATSDNPDPYVNVIVHCSDHHKPLTEIVLIGITGDRGRVGLIKHYLKNLQESITKQIDCLSNGCYLEKEESGWEPKELKLEMPHRQRYDKVKGIKFDNKPIIYDELEDEISTLLNSTDSYAFIFDVTAVLKRHLVDVYNILRFKNVSSIYSFEFLYSPKHSHKDLIHNLIYKETYDYTSLANSIYTKDKIIMTDESIISSIEFNKMASTLNALQIEREYLEDKIATIFARRVFIGISFLWVVAIVGFYRLILKPEGWNWLEPRYSLLLLIWAAINYILPGLFADKAIIIDPRKFVRVLKERKKKRLEASRIVEDKSLT
;
A
#
# COMPACT_ATOMS: atom_id res chain seq x y z
N MET A 1 -13.85 -15.83 6.66
CA MET A 1 -13.87 -14.35 6.83
C MET A 1 -12.47 -13.80 6.63
N ARG A 2 -12.25 -12.76 5.80
CA ARG A 2 -10.89 -12.22 5.59
C ARG A 2 -10.43 -11.35 6.76
N ARG A 3 -9.23 -11.64 7.29
CA ARG A 3 -8.57 -10.90 8.38
C ARG A 3 -7.17 -10.47 7.96
N PHE A 4 -6.58 -9.56 8.74
CA PHE A 4 -5.20 -9.11 8.62
C PHE A 4 -4.40 -9.66 9.81
N ALA A 5 -3.18 -10.11 9.55
CA ALA A 5 -2.18 -10.45 10.57
C ALA A 5 -0.91 -9.66 10.28
N PHE A 6 -0.47 -8.87 11.28
CA PHE A 6 0.75 -8.10 11.19
C PHE A 6 1.77 -8.66 12.19
N PHE A 7 2.92 -9.06 11.67
CA PHE A 7 4.03 -9.66 12.41
C PHE A 7 5.22 -8.72 12.44
N ASP A 8 5.95 -8.72 13.55
CA ASP A 8 7.18 -7.95 13.75
C ASP A 8 8.15 -8.71 14.67
N GLY A 9 9.44 -8.67 14.33
CA GLY A 9 10.50 -9.33 15.07
C GLY A 9 10.78 -8.68 16.43
N ASP A 10 10.83 -9.48 17.49
CA ASP A 10 11.03 -8.94 18.82
C ASP A 10 12.52 -8.60 19.07
N ASN A 11 12.80 -7.32 19.38
CA ASN A 11 14.12 -6.83 19.77
C ASN A 11 15.20 -6.98 18.68
N ILE A 12 14.84 -6.95 17.40
CA ILE A 12 15.82 -7.03 16.31
C ILE A 12 16.85 -5.89 16.41
N GLY A 13 16.39 -4.65 16.56
CA GLY A 13 17.25 -3.47 16.73
C GLY A 13 18.19 -3.59 17.92
N ASN A 14 17.67 -3.86 19.12
CA ASN A 14 18.48 -4.03 20.33
C ASN A 14 19.52 -5.16 20.18
N THR A 15 19.17 -6.24 19.49
CA THR A 15 20.10 -7.36 19.25
C THR A 15 21.24 -6.93 18.34
N LEU A 16 20.92 -6.24 17.23
CA LEU A 16 21.93 -5.70 16.32
C LEU A 16 22.83 -4.67 17.00
N ASP A 17 22.26 -3.75 17.78
CA ASP A 17 23.02 -2.74 18.53
C ASP A 17 24.01 -3.38 19.51
N ASN A 18 23.58 -4.42 20.23
CA ASN A 18 24.47 -5.18 21.13
C ASN A 18 25.62 -5.86 20.37
N LEU A 19 25.35 -6.40 19.18
CA LEU A 19 26.38 -7.03 18.34
C LEU A 19 27.37 -5.98 17.81
N PHE A 20 26.90 -4.79 17.41
CA PHE A 20 27.78 -3.70 16.99
C PHE A 20 28.62 -3.16 18.15
N ASN A 21 28.01 -2.91 19.31
CA ASN A 21 28.71 -2.40 20.50
C ASN A 21 29.75 -3.39 21.04
N SER A 22 29.56 -4.69 20.80
CA SER A 22 30.52 -5.74 21.18
C SER A 22 31.56 -6.04 20.09
N GLY A 23 31.57 -5.30 18.98
CA GLY A 23 32.51 -5.50 17.87
C GLY A 23 32.27 -6.78 17.06
N ARG A 24 31.14 -7.47 17.28
CA ARG A 24 30.77 -8.75 16.64
C ARG A 24 30.09 -8.53 15.30
N ILE A 25 30.79 -7.86 14.38
CA ILE A 25 30.25 -7.44 13.07
C ILE A 25 29.85 -8.67 12.21
N ASP A 26 30.62 -9.75 12.26
CA ASP A 26 30.31 -10.96 11.49
C ASP A 26 29.02 -11.64 11.99
N ASP A 27 28.76 -11.61 13.30
CA ASP A 27 27.52 -12.14 13.88
C ASP A 27 26.32 -11.25 13.54
N ALA A 28 26.50 -9.92 13.52
CA ALA A 28 25.47 -8.99 13.06
C ALA A 28 25.12 -9.22 11.58
N LYS A 29 26.14 -9.47 10.75
CA LYS A 29 25.94 -9.85 9.36
C LYS A 29 25.21 -11.19 9.23
N HIS A 30 25.60 -12.19 10.00
CA HIS A 30 24.95 -13.49 9.99
C HIS A 30 23.49 -13.39 10.44
N LEU A 31 23.18 -12.57 11.46
CA LEU A 31 21.81 -12.32 11.90
C LEU A 31 20.98 -11.63 10.80
N SER A 32 21.53 -10.60 10.15
CA SER A 32 20.86 -9.94 9.02
C SER A 32 20.57 -10.90 7.87
N GLU A 33 21.51 -11.79 7.53
CA GLU A 33 21.31 -12.84 6.52
C GLU A 33 20.27 -13.87 6.96
N SER A 34 20.26 -14.25 8.24
CA SER A 34 19.25 -15.14 8.84
C SER A 34 17.84 -14.54 8.77
N ILE A 35 17.68 -13.25 9.06
CA ILE A 35 16.39 -12.54 8.94
C ILE A 35 15.90 -12.57 7.49
N LYS A 36 16.77 -12.23 6.52
CA LYS A 36 16.40 -12.30 5.09
C LYS A 36 15.93 -13.70 4.67
N ARG A 37 16.62 -14.75 5.15
CA ARG A 37 16.21 -16.13 4.89
C ARG A 37 14.87 -16.48 5.54
N ALA A 38 14.65 -16.03 6.77
CA ALA A 38 13.40 -16.22 7.48
C ALA A 38 12.22 -15.63 6.72
N ILE A 39 12.33 -14.35 6.33
CA ILE A 39 11.30 -13.65 5.56
C ILE A 39 11.03 -14.36 4.23
N PHE A 40 12.06 -14.72 3.47
CA PHE A 40 11.89 -15.45 2.21
C PHE A 40 11.10 -16.76 2.37
N GLN A 41 11.33 -17.49 3.47
CA GLN A 41 10.58 -18.72 3.76
C GLN A 41 9.13 -18.43 4.16
N ILE A 42 8.91 -17.37 4.92
CA ILE A 42 7.56 -16.89 5.27
C ILE A 42 6.80 -16.48 4.00
N GLU A 43 7.42 -15.72 3.10
CA GLU A 43 6.81 -15.34 1.82
C GLU A 43 6.39 -16.57 1.00
N THR A 44 7.25 -17.59 0.96
CA THR A 44 6.99 -18.85 0.27
C THR A 44 5.79 -19.58 0.88
N LEU A 45 5.71 -19.64 2.21
CA LEU A 45 4.58 -20.23 2.93
C LEU A 45 3.27 -19.48 2.65
N VAL A 46 3.29 -18.15 2.74
CA VAL A 46 2.10 -17.31 2.53
C VAL A 46 1.58 -17.47 1.10
N ARG A 47 2.47 -17.43 0.10
CA ARG A 47 2.11 -17.59 -1.33
C ARG A 47 1.59 -18.99 -1.67
N ALA A 48 2.01 -20.01 -0.93
CA ALA A 48 1.52 -21.38 -1.11
C ALA A 48 0.18 -21.66 -0.42
N THR A 49 -0.29 -20.75 0.45
CA THR A 49 -1.51 -20.93 1.24
C THR A 49 -2.71 -20.36 0.50
N ASP A 50 -3.70 -21.22 0.18
CA ASP A 50 -4.93 -20.78 -0.48
C ASP A 50 -5.73 -19.82 0.41
N GLY A 51 -6.12 -18.67 -0.15
CA GLY A 51 -6.83 -17.62 0.58
C GLY A 51 -5.94 -16.69 1.40
N ALA A 52 -4.61 -16.78 1.29
CA ALA A 52 -3.66 -15.83 1.86
C ALA A 52 -3.06 -14.89 0.79
N GLU A 53 -2.86 -13.64 1.16
CA GLU A 53 -2.30 -12.56 0.34
C GLU A 53 -1.21 -11.87 1.16
N LEU A 54 0.02 -11.89 0.65
CA LEU A 54 1.13 -11.15 1.23
C LEU A 54 1.04 -9.69 0.81
N ILE A 55 0.96 -8.77 1.77
CA ILE A 55 0.88 -7.33 1.51
C ILE A 55 2.24 -6.66 1.74
N ILE A 56 2.92 -6.99 2.85
CA ILE A 56 4.25 -6.45 3.19
C ILE A 56 5.14 -7.60 3.65
N ALA A 57 6.38 -7.61 3.17
CA ALA A 57 7.47 -8.39 3.73
C ALA A 57 8.75 -7.57 3.58
N GLY A 58 9.37 -7.19 4.69
CA GLY A 58 10.56 -6.36 4.64
C GLY A 58 11.22 -6.22 6.01
N GLY A 59 12.54 -6.38 6.06
CA GLY A 59 13.26 -6.39 7.34
C GLY A 59 12.77 -7.53 8.21
N ASP A 60 12.17 -7.21 9.35
CA ASP A 60 11.53 -8.11 10.30
C ASP A 60 10.00 -7.97 10.35
N ASP A 61 9.42 -7.14 9.48
CA ASP A 61 7.97 -6.90 9.36
C ASP A 61 7.33 -7.78 8.29
N VAL A 62 6.17 -8.38 8.62
CA VAL A 62 5.34 -9.14 7.66
C VAL A 62 3.86 -8.82 7.85
N LEU A 63 3.19 -8.33 6.81
CA LEU A 63 1.74 -8.11 6.78
C LEU A 63 1.07 -9.09 5.82
N VAL A 64 0.14 -9.87 6.34
CA VAL A 64 -0.62 -10.86 5.59
C VAL A 64 -2.11 -10.59 5.73
N LYS A 65 -2.86 -10.77 4.66
CA LYS A 65 -4.31 -10.87 4.67
C LYS A 65 -4.70 -12.30 4.37
N PHE A 66 -5.52 -12.92 5.21
CA PHE A 66 -5.82 -14.35 5.13
C PHE A 66 -7.29 -14.64 5.40
N ASP A 67 -7.78 -15.77 4.92
CA ASP A 67 -9.12 -16.25 5.23
C ASP A 67 -9.11 -17.05 6.54
N SER A 68 -9.70 -16.50 7.60
CA SER A 68 -9.69 -17.10 8.93
C SER A 68 -10.47 -18.41 9.04
N GLU A 69 -11.30 -18.74 8.06
CA GLU A 69 -12.03 -20.02 8.00
C GLU A 69 -11.18 -21.14 7.41
N LYS A 70 -10.22 -20.80 6.56
CA LYS A 70 -9.31 -21.76 5.91
C LYS A 70 -7.96 -21.85 6.61
N SER A 71 -7.49 -20.72 7.14
CA SER A 71 -6.18 -20.57 7.76
C SER A 71 -6.36 -20.15 9.21
N GLY A 72 -6.30 -21.13 10.10
CA GLY A 72 -6.51 -20.95 11.53
C GLY A 72 -5.25 -20.50 12.30
N PRO A 73 -5.27 -20.58 13.64
CA PRO A 73 -4.15 -20.20 14.50
C PRO A 73 -2.84 -20.91 14.18
N GLU A 74 -2.91 -22.15 13.71
CA GLU A 74 -1.76 -22.97 13.32
C GLU A 74 -0.96 -22.35 12.17
N TYR A 75 -1.65 -21.71 11.22
CA TYR A 75 -1.01 -21.02 10.10
C TYR A 75 -0.19 -19.81 10.58
N LEU A 76 -0.78 -19.00 11.47
CA LEU A 76 -0.08 -17.84 12.02
C LEU A 76 1.09 -18.27 12.91
N GLN A 77 0.92 -19.34 13.67
CA GLN A 77 2.01 -19.92 14.46
C GLN A 77 3.15 -20.44 13.56
N ALA A 78 2.84 -21.08 12.42
CA ALA A 78 3.85 -21.55 11.48
C ALA A 78 4.72 -20.41 10.92
N ILE A 79 4.15 -19.21 10.74
CA ILE A 79 4.91 -18.01 10.35
C ILE A 79 5.90 -17.62 11.44
N SER A 80 5.45 -17.50 12.69
CA SER A 80 6.32 -17.18 13.84
C SER A 80 7.39 -18.25 14.10
N ASP A 81 7.04 -19.52 13.90
CA ASP A 81 7.96 -20.65 14.04
C ASP A 81 9.05 -20.64 12.96
N LEU A 82 8.69 -20.30 11.72
CA LEU A 82 9.68 -20.09 10.66
C LEU A 82 10.65 -18.97 11.03
N PHE A 83 10.15 -17.84 11.51
CA PHE A 83 11.03 -16.75 11.93
C PHE A 83 12.01 -17.20 13.01
N THR A 84 11.48 -17.80 14.08
CA THR A 84 12.25 -18.28 15.22
C THR A 84 13.27 -19.35 14.81
N LYS A 85 12.92 -20.26 13.90
CA LYS A 85 13.80 -21.31 13.40
C LYS A 85 15.05 -20.77 12.69
N TYR A 86 14.92 -19.68 11.94
CA TYR A 86 16.01 -19.13 11.14
C TYR A 86 16.83 -18.07 11.88
N THR A 87 16.20 -17.29 12.76
CA THR A 87 16.85 -16.15 13.46
C THR A 87 17.22 -16.47 14.91
N GLY A 88 16.55 -17.43 15.53
CA GLY A 88 16.61 -17.67 16.98
C GLY A 88 15.89 -16.61 17.82
N LEU A 89 15.20 -15.66 17.17
CA LEU A 89 14.48 -14.56 17.80
C LEU A 89 12.97 -14.76 17.64
N SER A 90 12.19 -14.30 18.62
CA SER A 90 10.73 -14.39 18.57
C SER A 90 10.12 -13.32 17.66
N MET A 91 8.87 -13.52 17.29
CA MET A 91 8.08 -12.61 16.46
C MET A 91 6.70 -12.46 17.08
N SER A 92 6.28 -11.22 17.33
CA SER A 92 4.96 -10.89 17.85
C SER A 92 3.97 -10.70 16.70
N CYS A 93 2.71 -11.06 16.92
CA CYS A 93 1.67 -10.99 15.88
C CYS A 93 0.39 -10.33 16.40
N GLY A 94 -0.15 -9.39 15.63
CA GLY A 94 -1.48 -8.80 15.85
C GLY A 94 -2.45 -9.17 14.74
N VAL A 95 -3.58 -9.78 15.10
CA VAL A 95 -4.65 -10.18 14.18
C VAL A 95 -5.82 -9.21 14.29
N GLY A 96 -6.38 -8.77 13.17
CA GLY A 96 -7.51 -7.83 13.14
C GLY A 96 -8.44 -8.04 11.96
N ASN A 97 -9.69 -7.60 12.09
CA ASN A 97 -10.65 -7.57 10.99
C ASN A 97 -10.35 -6.42 10.00
N ASN A 98 -9.52 -5.47 10.41
CA ASN A 98 -8.95 -4.41 9.59
C ASN A 98 -7.50 -4.13 10.02
N LEU A 99 -6.79 -3.34 9.20
CA LEU A 99 -5.36 -3.05 9.41
C LEU A 99 -5.08 -2.33 10.74
N ASN A 100 -5.89 -1.32 11.09
CA ASN A 100 -5.69 -0.56 12.34
C ASN A 100 -5.83 -1.46 13.57
N GLN A 101 -6.79 -2.38 13.55
CA GLN A 101 -6.95 -3.35 14.62
C GLN A 101 -5.77 -4.33 14.69
N ALA A 102 -5.26 -4.81 13.56
CA ALA A 102 -4.08 -5.68 13.52
C ALA A 102 -2.85 -4.96 14.11
N ILE A 103 -2.64 -3.68 13.79
CA ILE A 103 -1.57 -2.85 14.35
C ILE A 103 -1.75 -2.67 15.87
N GLY A 104 -2.96 -2.32 16.33
CA GLY A 104 -3.23 -2.16 17.77
C GLY A 104 -2.97 -3.46 18.54
N ASN A 105 -3.42 -4.59 18.00
CA ASN A 105 -3.19 -5.90 18.59
C ASN A 105 -1.71 -6.29 18.57
N LEU A 106 -0.94 -5.90 17.54
CA LEU A 106 0.50 -6.12 17.50
C LEU A 106 1.20 -5.33 18.61
N MET A 107 0.82 -4.07 18.86
CA MET A 107 1.38 -3.29 19.97
C MET A 107 1.15 -3.97 21.32
N LEU A 108 -0.03 -4.56 21.53
CA LEU A 108 -0.33 -5.34 22.74
C LEU A 108 0.45 -6.67 22.77
N ALA A 109 0.63 -7.32 21.62
CA ALA A 109 1.40 -8.55 21.52
C ALA A 109 2.87 -8.34 21.89
N LYS A 110 3.48 -7.23 21.46
CA LYS A 110 4.86 -6.86 21.79
C LYS A 110 5.13 -6.68 23.29
N GLN A 111 4.09 -6.40 24.10
CA GLN A 111 4.23 -6.35 25.56
C GLN A 111 4.54 -7.73 26.16
N ASN A 112 4.04 -8.79 25.52
CA ASN A 112 4.29 -10.19 25.87
C ASN A 112 4.96 -10.87 24.68
N LYS A 113 6.23 -10.55 24.44
CA LYS A 113 7.08 -11.00 23.31
C LYS A 113 6.72 -12.40 22.80
N GLY A 114 6.65 -12.55 21.48
CA GLY A 114 6.39 -13.83 20.81
C GLY A 114 4.94 -14.31 20.92
N THR A 115 4.01 -13.45 21.35
CA THR A 115 2.59 -13.82 21.42
C THR A 115 1.83 -13.37 20.18
N THR A 116 0.74 -14.09 19.90
CA THR A 116 -0.27 -13.65 18.92
C THR A 116 -1.47 -13.11 19.67
N LYS A 117 -1.92 -11.90 19.32
CA LYS A 117 -3.14 -11.29 19.86
C LYS A 117 -4.26 -11.28 18.83
N TYR A 118 -5.39 -11.86 19.22
CA TYR A 118 -6.62 -11.91 18.44
C TYR A 118 -7.59 -10.83 18.90
N PRO A 119 -8.54 -10.43 18.03
CA PRO A 119 -9.69 -9.64 18.46
C PRO A 119 -10.43 -10.32 19.60
N THR A 120 -10.84 -9.55 20.60
CA THR A 120 -11.75 -10.04 21.65
C THR A 120 -13.17 -10.20 21.10
N GLU A 121 -14.00 -11.05 21.73
CA GLU A 121 -15.40 -11.25 21.31
C GLU A 121 -16.18 -9.93 21.23
N LYS A 122 -15.89 -8.99 22.14
CA LYS A 122 -16.48 -7.64 22.12
C LYS A 122 -16.07 -6.85 20.88
N GLU A 123 -14.80 -6.91 20.48
CA GLU A 123 -14.28 -6.22 19.29
C GLU A 123 -14.73 -6.90 17.99
N GLU A 124 -14.93 -8.22 17.98
CA GLU A 124 -15.56 -8.94 16.86
C GLU A 124 -17.01 -8.48 16.68
N LEU A 125 -17.75 -8.35 17.78
CA LEU A 125 -19.12 -7.84 17.78
C LEU A 125 -19.20 -6.35 17.39
N GLU A 126 -18.22 -5.53 17.76
CA GLU A 126 -18.13 -4.13 17.34
C GLU A 126 -17.73 -3.99 15.87
N SER A 127 -16.86 -4.86 15.35
CA SER A 127 -16.45 -4.84 13.94
C SER A 127 -17.57 -5.23 12.95
N THR A 128 -18.56 -5.97 13.43
CA THR A 128 -19.76 -6.33 12.66
C THR A 128 -20.87 -5.28 12.77
N ARG A 129 -20.81 -4.39 13.76
CA ARG A 129 -21.72 -3.24 13.86
C ARG A 129 -21.29 -2.16 12.88
N LEU A 130 -22.17 -1.83 11.94
CA LEU A 130 -21.98 -0.69 11.04
C LEU A 130 -21.76 0.58 11.88
N LYS A 131 -20.61 1.23 11.69
CA LYS A 131 -20.34 2.52 12.34
C LYS A 131 -21.47 3.51 11.99
N PRO A 132 -21.98 4.26 12.97
CA PRO A 132 -22.94 5.31 12.68
C PRO A 132 -22.31 6.33 11.74
N LYS A 133 -23.12 6.89 10.84
CA LYS A 133 -22.65 7.83 9.84
C LYS A 133 -23.14 9.24 10.15
N LYS A 134 -22.24 10.20 9.93
CA LYS A 134 -22.52 11.64 10.03
C LYS A 134 -22.39 12.25 8.64
N LEU A 135 -23.44 12.94 8.19
CA LEU A 135 -23.47 13.62 6.89
C LEU A 135 -23.14 15.10 7.09
N LEU A 136 -22.02 15.55 6.54
CA LEU A 136 -21.53 16.93 6.60
C LEU A 136 -21.86 17.59 5.27
N MET A 137 -22.82 18.51 5.27
CA MET A 137 -23.32 19.15 4.05
C MET A 137 -22.88 20.60 4.02
N PHE A 138 -22.07 20.96 3.03
CA PHE A 138 -21.71 22.36 2.84
C PHE A 138 -22.85 23.13 2.18
N ALA A 139 -23.37 24.12 2.89
CA ALA A 139 -24.59 24.83 2.55
C ALA A 139 -24.31 26.25 2.05
N THR A 140 -24.60 26.50 0.78
CA THR A 140 -24.54 27.86 0.20
C THR A 140 -25.81 28.29 -0.54
N SER A 141 -26.72 27.35 -0.80
CA SER A 141 -28.05 27.61 -1.39
C SER A 141 -29.13 27.67 -0.30
N ASP A 142 -30.06 28.62 -0.42
CA ASP A 142 -31.25 28.76 0.43
C ASP A 142 -32.37 27.77 0.06
N ASN A 143 -32.33 27.20 -1.15
CA ASN A 143 -33.29 26.19 -1.58
C ASN A 143 -33.06 24.85 -0.83
N PRO A 144 -34.07 24.29 -0.11
CA PRO A 144 -33.96 23.04 0.61
C PRO A 144 -33.85 21.78 -0.29
N ASP A 145 -34.34 21.82 -1.52
CA ASP A 145 -34.51 20.62 -2.37
C ASP A 145 -33.20 19.82 -2.63
N PRO A 146 -32.06 20.45 -2.96
CA PRO A 146 -30.80 19.73 -3.12
C PRO A 146 -30.38 18.97 -1.86
N TYR A 147 -30.61 19.57 -0.68
CA TYR A 147 -30.26 18.95 0.58
C TYR A 147 -31.19 17.79 0.93
N VAL A 148 -32.49 17.92 0.66
CA VAL A 148 -33.49 16.85 0.85
C VAL A 148 -33.12 15.62 0.01
N ASN A 149 -32.73 15.81 -1.25
CA ASN A 149 -32.30 14.72 -2.12
C ASN A 149 -31.11 13.96 -1.54
N VAL A 150 -30.07 14.68 -1.08
CA VAL A 150 -28.89 14.06 -0.47
C VAL A 150 -29.24 13.31 0.81
N ILE A 151 -30.03 13.93 1.71
CA ILE A 151 -30.39 13.32 3.00
C ILE A 151 -31.14 12.00 2.79
N VAL A 152 -32.12 11.99 1.88
CA VAL A 152 -32.91 10.79 1.59
C VAL A 152 -32.04 9.74 0.89
N HIS A 153 -31.17 10.14 -0.05
CA HIS A 153 -30.23 9.23 -0.69
C HIS A 153 -29.31 8.53 0.34
N CYS A 154 -28.68 9.32 1.21
CA CYS A 154 -27.79 8.83 2.26
C CYS A 154 -28.52 7.99 3.30
N SER A 155 -29.76 8.34 3.65
CA SER A 155 -30.58 7.52 4.53
C SER A 155 -30.88 6.15 3.91
N ASP A 156 -31.12 6.06 2.60
CA ASP A 156 -31.41 4.81 1.92
C ASP A 156 -30.16 3.93 1.71
N HIS A 157 -29.03 4.52 1.30
CA HIS A 157 -27.83 3.80 0.84
C HIS A 157 -26.65 3.81 1.83
N HIS A 158 -26.68 4.67 2.85
CA HIS A 158 -25.57 4.89 3.77
C HIS A 158 -26.00 4.76 5.24
N LYS A 159 -26.62 3.63 5.59
CA LYS A 159 -27.10 3.33 6.94
C LYS A 159 -25.99 2.89 7.91
N PRO A 160 -26.12 3.15 9.23
CA PRO A 160 -27.13 4.00 9.85
C PRO A 160 -26.70 5.48 9.84
N LEU A 161 -27.49 6.34 9.20
CA LEU A 161 -27.30 7.80 9.24
C LEU A 161 -27.95 8.35 10.51
N THR A 162 -27.16 8.95 11.40
CA THR A 162 -27.63 9.36 12.74
C THR A 162 -27.62 10.87 12.94
N GLU A 163 -26.74 11.58 12.25
CA GLU A 163 -26.56 13.03 12.42
C GLU A 163 -26.23 13.72 11.09
N ILE A 164 -26.78 14.91 10.89
CA ILE A 164 -26.55 15.81 9.76
C ILE A 164 -25.95 17.10 10.31
N VAL A 165 -24.84 17.55 9.74
CA VAL A 165 -24.20 18.82 10.09
C VAL A 165 -24.23 19.73 8.87
N LEU A 166 -24.94 20.84 8.97
CA LEU A 166 -24.92 21.89 7.94
C LEU A 166 -23.71 22.81 8.18
N ILE A 167 -22.87 22.96 7.17
CA ILE A 167 -21.64 23.73 7.24
C ILE A 167 -21.77 24.98 6.37
N GLY A 168 -21.66 26.15 6.97
CA GLY A 168 -21.67 27.43 6.26
C GLY A 168 -20.29 28.07 6.28
N ILE A 169 -19.77 28.48 5.13
CA ILE A 169 -18.44 29.10 5.01
C ILE A 169 -18.58 30.62 4.86
N THR A 170 -17.85 31.40 5.66
CA THR A 170 -17.75 32.87 5.53
C THR A 170 -16.30 33.34 5.50
N GLY A 171 -15.99 34.29 4.62
CA GLY A 171 -14.69 34.98 4.64
C GLY A 171 -14.61 36.13 5.66
N ASP A 172 -15.73 36.49 6.29
CA ASP A 172 -15.82 37.62 7.23
C ASP A 172 -16.18 37.11 8.63
N ARG A 173 -15.28 37.33 9.60
CA ARG A 173 -15.45 36.96 11.02
C ARG A 173 -16.68 37.64 11.63
N GLY A 174 -17.00 38.87 11.21
CA GLY A 174 -18.18 39.60 11.69
C GLY A 174 -19.51 38.99 11.25
N ARG A 175 -19.51 38.10 10.23
CA ARG A 175 -20.72 37.48 9.67
C ARG A 175 -21.02 36.08 10.21
N VAL A 176 -20.20 35.55 11.12
CA VAL A 176 -20.42 34.22 11.71
C VAL A 176 -21.84 34.09 12.31
N GLY A 177 -22.33 35.14 12.98
CA GLY A 177 -23.69 35.17 13.52
C GLY A 177 -24.77 35.12 12.44
N LEU A 178 -24.57 35.82 11.31
CA LEU A 178 -25.49 35.79 10.17
C LEU A 178 -25.51 34.42 9.51
N ILE A 179 -24.35 33.79 9.33
CA ILE A 179 -24.27 32.42 8.80
C ILE A 179 -24.96 31.43 9.74
N LYS A 180 -24.76 31.55 11.06
CA LYS A 180 -25.43 30.69 12.03
C LYS A 180 -26.96 30.81 11.94
N HIS A 181 -27.48 32.03 11.78
CA HIS A 181 -28.91 32.27 11.56
C HIS A 181 -29.40 31.69 10.22
N TYR A 182 -28.65 31.91 9.15
CA TYR A 182 -28.92 31.33 7.83
C TYR A 182 -29.01 29.80 7.87
N LEU A 183 -28.02 29.12 8.49
CA LEU A 183 -28.01 27.66 8.61
C LEU A 183 -29.21 27.15 9.41
N LYS A 184 -29.59 27.85 10.48
CA LYS A 184 -30.79 27.53 11.26
C LYS A 184 -32.07 27.64 10.41
N ASN A 185 -32.22 28.74 9.66
CA ASN A 185 -33.36 28.91 8.77
C ASN A 185 -33.42 27.85 7.66
N LEU A 186 -32.26 27.48 7.12
CA LEU A 186 -32.14 26.41 6.12
C LEU A 186 -32.53 25.06 6.73
N GLN A 187 -32.05 24.74 7.93
CA GLN A 187 -32.44 23.53 8.66
C GLN A 187 -33.96 23.47 8.85
N GLU A 188 -34.58 24.56 9.30
CA GLU A 188 -36.03 24.65 9.46
C GLU A 188 -36.76 24.45 8.13
N SER A 189 -36.24 25.02 7.04
CA SER A 189 -36.81 24.88 5.69
C SER A 189 -36.71 23.44 5.17
N ILE A 190 -35.55 22.78 5.36
CA ILE A 190 -35.35 21.36 5.02
C ILE A 190 -36.31 20.49 5.81
N THR A 191 -36.44 20.73 7.11
CA THR A 191 -37.31 19.94 8.00
C THR A 191 -38.77 20.08 7.59
N LYS A 192 -39.23 21.31 7.31
CA LYS A 192 -40.59 21.57 6.82
C LYS A 192 -40.84 20.92 5.46
N GLN A 193 -39.85 20.93 4.57
CA GLN A 193 -39.96 20.31 3.25
C GLN A 193 -40.07 18.78 3.36
N ILE A 194 -39.26 18.15 4.20
CA ILE A 194 -39.34 16.70 4.50
C ILE A 194 -40.70 16.35 5.11
N ASP A 195 -41.19 17.17 6.05
CA ASP A 195 -42.50 16.96 6.67
C ASP A 195 -43.63 17.06 5.64
N CYS A 196 -43.61 18.09 4.78
CA CYS A 196 -44.60 18.22 3.71
C CYS A 196 -44.57 17.00 2.77
N LEU A 197 -43.38 16.58 2.32
CA LEU A 197 -43.21 15.46 1.41
C LEU A 197 -43.68 14.13 2.01
N SER A 198 -43.45 13.91 3.30
CA SER A 198 -43.97 12.73 4.01
C SER A 198 -45.51 12.70 4.06
N ASN A 199 -46.15 13.87 4.06
CA ASN A 199 -47.59 14.02 4.06
C ASN A 199 -48.20 14.05 2.65
N GLY A 200 -47.39 13.98 1.60
CA GLY A 200 -47.86 14.06 0.21
C GLY A 200 -48.05 15.49 -0.29
N CYS A 201 -47.27 16.45 0.20
CA CYS A 201 -47.24 17.82 -0.31
C CYS A 201 -45.80 18.29 -0.60
N TYR A 202 -45.67 19.42 -1.28
CA TYR A 202 -44.38 20.06 -1.58
C TYR A 202 -44.50 21.55 -1.35
N LEU A 203 -43.54 22.13 -0.62
CA LEU A 203 -43.45 23.58 -0.49
C LEU A 203 -42.79 24.12 -1.75
N GLU A 204 -43.53 24.89 -2.53
CA GLU A 204 -43.01 25.59 -3.71
C GLU A 204 -42.75 27.05 -3.35
N LYS A 205 -41.63 27.60 -3.84
CA LYS A 205 -41.27 29.01 -3.63
C LYS A 205 -42.03 29.87 -4.66
N GLU A 206 -43.03 30.60 -4.19
CA GLU A 206 -43.76 31.61 -4.96
C GLU A 206 -43.30 33.03 -4.58
N GLU A 207 -43.81 34.05 -5.30
CA GLU A 207 -43.53 35.46 -5.01
C GLU A 207 -43.99 35.88 -3.60
N SER A 208 -45.07 35.26 -3.09
CA SER A 208 -45.65 35.47 -1.75
C SER A 208 -44.90 34.74 -0.64
N GLY A 209 -44.05 33.76 -0.97
CA GLY A 209 -43.37 32.90 -0.01
C GLY A 209 -43.47 31.41 -0.35
N TRP A 210 -43.28 30.55 0.64
CA TRP A 210 -43.36 29.10 0.47
C TRP A 210 -44.78 28.62 0.70
N GLU A 211 -45.42 28.08 -0.35
CA GLU A 211 -46.80 27.59 -0.28
C GLU A 211 -46.86 26.07 -0.49
N PRO A 212 -47.62 25.33 0.35
CA PRO A 212 -47.78 23.89 0.20
C PRO A 212 -48.70 23.56 -0.98
N LYS A 213 -48.19 22.75 -1.92
CA LYS A 213 -48.96 22.17 -3.02
C LYS A 213 -49.12 20.68 -2.85
N GLU A 214 -50.32 20.19 -3.10
CA GLU A 214 -50.61 18.76 -3.03
C GLU A 214 -49.84 17.99 -4.11
N LEU A 215 -49.18 16.90 -3.71
CA LEU A 215 -48.51 15.98 -4.61
C LEU A 215 -49.10 14.58 -4.47
N LYS A 216 -49.40 13.94 -5.60
CA LYS A 216 -49.81 12.54 -5.63
C LYS A 216 -48.59 11.63 -5.44
N LEU A 217 -48.09 11.53 -4.20
CA LEU A 217 -47.01 10.61 -3.82
C LEU A 217 -47.57 9.28 -3.33
N GLU A 218 -47.00 8.18 -3.81
CA GLU A 218 -47.31 6.84 -3.28
C GLU A 218 -46.78 6.64 -1.86
N MET A 219 -47.40 5.74 -1.10
CA MET A 219 -47.04 5.46 0.29
C MET A 219 -45.56 5.08 0.50
N PRO A 220 -44.91 4.27 -0.36
CA PRO A 220 -43.50 3.94 -0.19
C PRO A 220 -42.60 5.17 -0.23
N HIS A 221 -42.90 6.15 -1.11
CA HIS A 221 -42.14 7.40 -1.19
C HIS A 221 -42.34 8.26 0.05
N ARG A 222 -43.57 8.38 0.54
CA ARG A 222 -43.88 9.10 1.80
C ARG A 222 -43.10 8.53 2.99
N GLN A 223 -43.04 7.21 3.10
CA GLN A 223 -42.28 6.53 4.16
C GLN A 223 -40.76 6.77 4.06
N ARG A 224 -40.21 6.97 2.85
CA ARG A 224 -38.78 7.33 2.69
C ARG A 224 -38.47 8.68 3.35
N TYR A 225 -39.36 9.66 3.18
CA TYR A 225 -39.25 10.97 3.84
C TYR A 225 -39.50 10.89 5.34
N ASP A 226 -40.45 10.08 5.78
CA ASP A 226 -40.76 9.93 7.21
C ASP A 226 -39.57 9.38 8.01
N LYS A 227 -38.82 8.42 7.44
CA LYS A 227 -37.61 7.83 8.06
C LYS A 227 -36.53 8.84 8.43
N VAL A 228 -36.46 9.98 7.73
CA VAL A 228 -35.40 10.97 7.97
C VAL A 228 -35.78 12.07 8.97
N LYS A 229 -37.05 12.14 9.40
CA LYS A 229 -37.52 13.17 10.36
C LYS A 229 -36.84 13.11 11.74
N GLY A 230 -36.39 11.93 12.15
CA GLY A 230 -35.78 11.70 13.46
C GLY A 230 -34.26 11.92 13.51
N ILE A 231 -33.63 12.31 12.40
CA ILE A 231 -32.17 12.50 12.33
C ILE A 231 -31.80 13.82 13.03
N LYS A 232 -30.76 13.78 13.87
CA LYS A 232 -30.27 14.96 14.58
C LYS A 232 -29.61 15.93 13.59
N PHE A 233 -29.91 17.22 13.71
CA PHE A 233 -29.24 18.29 12.97
C PHE A 233 -28.31 19.10 13.88
N ASP A 234 -27.19 19.52 13.33
CA ASP A 234 -26.27 20.50 13.91
C ASP A 234 -25.85 21.53 12.85
N ASN A 235 -25.48 22.73 13.29
CA ASN A 235 -25.10 23.84 12.42
C ASN A 235 -23.72 24.37 12.79
N LYS A 236 -22.80 24.31 11.84
CA LYS A 236 -21.41 24.72 12.04
C LYS A 236 -21.03 25.84 11.06
N PRO A 237 -21.04 27.11 11.51
CA PRO A 237 -20.42 28.18 10.74
C PRO A 237 -18.89 28.06 10.83
N ILE A 238 -18.21 28.17 9.69
CA ILE A 238 -16.74 28.09 9.57
C ILE A 238 -16.24 29.37 8.91
N ILE A 239 -15.18 29.95 9.48
CA ILE A 239 -14.43 31.05 8.87
C ILE A 239 -13.48 30.46 7.84
N TYR A 240 -13.43 31.02 6.64
CA TYR A 240 -12.66 30.49 5.52
C TYR A 240 -11.17 30.33 5.85
N ASP A 241 -10.58 31.30 6.54
CA ASP A 241 -9.17 31.24 6.95
C ASP A 241 -8.87 30.13 7.96
N GLU A 242 -9.89 29.62 8.65
CA GLU A 242 -9.81 28.58 9.68
C GLU A 242 -10.39 27.24 9.16
N LEU A 243 -10.65 27.15 7.84
CA LEU A 243 -11.33 26.00 7.23
C LEU A 243 -10.58 24.69 7.44
N GLU A 244 -9.26 24.70 7.31
CA GLU A 244 -8.44 23.50 7.52
C GLU A 244 -8.45 23.05 8.99
N ASP A 245 -8.32 23.99 9.92
CA ASP A 245 -8.29 23.70 11.36
C ASP A 245 -9.64 23.19 11.86
N GLU A 246 -10.74 23.77 11.38
CA GLU A 246 -12.10 23.35 11.71
C GLU A 246 -12.43 21.97 11.11
N ILE A 247 -12.04 21.70 9.85
CA ILE A 247 -12.17 20.35 9.27
C ILE A 247 -11.34 19.34 10.06
N SER A 248 -10.12 19.71 10.45
CA SER A 248 -9.26 18.85 11.27
C SER A 248 -9.90 18.56 12.62
N THR A 249 -10.52 19.55 13.26
CA THR A 249 -11.23 19.40 14.54
C THR A 249 -12.46 18.48 14.39
N LEU A 250 -13.19 18.59 13.27
CA LEU A 250 -14.32 17.71 12.97
C LEU A 250 -13.91 16.25 12.74
N LEU A 251 -12.72 16.02 12.19
CA LEU A 251 -12.18 14.68 11.93
C LEU A 251 -11.48 14.07 13.16
N ASN A 252 -10.85 14.90 13.99
CA ASN A 252 -10.09 14.50 15.17
C ASN A 252 -10.94 14.32 16.43
N SER A 253 -12.25 14.64 16.39
CA SER A 253 -13.12 14.21 17.48
C SER A 253 -12.98 12.69 17.60
N THR A 254 -12.81 12.17 18.81
CA THR A 254 -12.66 10.74 19.14
C THR A 254 -13.91 9.91 18.82
N ASP A 255 -14.73 10.41 17.91
CA ASP A 255 -16.04 9.93 17.56
C ASP A 255 -15.94 8.66 16.71
N SER A 256 -16.75 7.68 17.07
CA SER A 256 -16.91 6.41 16.38
C SER A 256 -17.62 6.53 15.01
N TYR A 257 -17.83 7.75 14.49
CA TYR A 257 -18.61 8.01 13.28
C TYR A 257 -17.79 7.75 12.00
N ALA A 258 -18.48 7.32 10.94
CA ALA A 258 -17.99 7.44 9.57
C ALA A 258 -18.56 8.72 8.94
N PHE A 259 -17.69 9.58 8.42
CA PHE A 259 -18.08 10.87 7.86
C PHE A 259 -18.38 10.77 6.37
N ILE A 260 -19.45 11.43 5.92
CA ILE A 260 -19.79 11.63 4.51
C ILE A 260 -19.81 13.14 4.27
N PHE A 261 -18.97 13.62 3.36
CA PHE A 261 -18.90 15.03 2.99
C PHE A 261 -19.68 15.25 1.70
N ASP A 262 -20.74 16.04 1.77
CA ASP A 262 -21.54 16.44 0.64
C ASP A 262 -21.19 17.86 0.18
N VAL A 263 -20.82 17.98 -1.10
CA VAL A 263 -20.46 19.26 -1.72
C VAL A 263 -21.45 19.69 -2.81
N THR A 264 -22.64 19.09 -2.84
CA THR A 264 -23.68 19.34 -3.87
C THR A 264 -24.02 20.82 -4.01
N ALA A 265 -24.20 21.50 -2.88
CA ALA A 265 -24.61 22.90 -2.83
C ALA A 265 -23.43 23.84 -2.53
N VAL A 266 -22.19 23.47 -2.85
CA VAL A 266 -21.00 24.32 -2.60
C VAL A 266 -20.81 25.34 -3.72
N LEU A 267 -20.54 26.59 -3.34
CA LEU A 267 -20.07 27.61 -4.29
C LEU A 267 -18.75 27.16 -4.93
N LYS A 268 -18.66 27.27 -6.26
CA LYS A 268 -17.45 26.88 -7.04
C LYS A 268 -16.14 27.42 -6.46
N ARG A 269 -16.17 28.63 -5.89
CA ARG A 269 -15.00 29.28 -5.28
C ARG A 269 -14.43 28.57 -4.04
N HIS A 270 -15.22 27.74 -3.35
CA HIS A 270 -14.79 26.99 -2.17
C HIS A 270 -14.62 25.50 -2.46
N LEU A 271 -15.18 25.00 -3.56
CA LEU A 271 -15.21 23.57 -3.88
C LEU A 271 -13.81 22.97 -3.98
N VAL A 272 -12.90 23.65 -4.69
CA VAL A 272 -11.53 23.17 -4.91
C VAL A 272 -10.76 23.09 -3.58
N ASP A 273 -10.88 24.12 -2.75
CA ASP A 273 -10.17 24.18 -1.47
C ASP A 273 -10.72 23.17 -0.47
N VAL A 274 -12.04 23.06 -0.33
CA VAL A 274 -12.69 22.04 0.50
C VAL A 274 -12.27 20.64 0.04
N TYR A 275 -12.29 20.38 -1.26
CA TYR A 275 -11.86 19.10 -1.81
C TYR A 275 -10.40 18.81 -1.48
N ASN A 276 -9.49 19.78 -1.70
CA ASN A 276 -8.07 19.60 -1.43
C ASN A 276 -7.79 19.35 0.04
N ILE A 277 -8.36 20.13 0.95
CA ILE A 277 -8.20 19.96 2.40
C ILE A 277 -8.66 18.56 2.82
N LEU A 278 -9.85 18.13 2.40
CA LEU A 278 -10.36 16.80 2.74
C LEU A 278 -9.45 15.68 2.22
N ARG A 279 -8.95 15.80 0.99
CA ARG A 279 -8.02 14.82 0.41
C ARG A 279 -6.66 14.82 1.10
N PHE A 280 -6.14 15.97 1.52
CA PHE A 280 -4.93 16.05 2.34
C PHE A 280 -5.08 15.30 3.66
N LYS A 281 -6.27 15.36 4.28
CA LYS A 281 -6.59 14.59 5.49
C LYS A 281 -7.00 13.14 5.19
N ASN A 282 -6.70 12.63 3.99
CA ASN A 282 -7.00 11.28 3.52
C ASN A 282 -8.50 10.90 3.56
N VAL A 283 -9.37 11.88 3.41
CA VAL A 283 -10.82 11.66 3.32
C VAL A 283 -11.19 11.38 1.86
N SER A 284 -11.77 10.21 1.61
CA SER A 284 -12.27 9.80 0.28
C SER A 284 -13.80 9.85 0.16
N SER A 285 -14.52 10.04 1.26
CA SER A 285 -15.98 10.11 1.30
C SER A 285 -16.52 11.49 0.93
N ILE A 286 -16.06 12.04 -0.20
CA ILE A 286 -16.47 13.33 -0.75
C ILE A 286 -17.41 13.09 -1.92
N TYR A 287 -18.64 13.58 -1.84
CA TYR A 287 -19.71 13.27 -2.80
C TYR A 287 -20.44 14.52 -3.29
N SER A 288 -20.99 14.41 -4.49
CA SER A 288 -21.83 15.41 -5.14
C SER A 288 -23.07 14.73 -5.73
N PHE A 289 -24.26 15.28 -5.48
CA PHE A 289 -25.50 14.85 -6.11
C PHE A 289 -25.66 15.55 -7.46
N GLU A 290 -25.63 14.77 -8.53
CA GLU A 290 -25.57 15.27 -9.90
C GLU A 290 -26.77 14.76 -10.70
N PHE A 291 -27.49 15.67 -11.37
CA PHE A 291 -28.50 15.29 -12.34
C PHE A 291 -27.83 14.88 -13.65
N LEU A 292 -28.29 13.77 -14.23
CA LEU A 292 -27.83 13.29 -15.55
C LEU A 292 -28.62 13.94 -16.70
N TYR A 293 -29.44 14.94 -16.38
CA TYR A 293 -30.25 15.75 -17.29
C TYR A 293 -30.30 17.20 -16.80
N SER A 294 -30.81 18.12 -17.61
CA SER A 294 -31.00 19.53 -17.21
C SER A 294 -32.18 19.67 -16.22
N PRO A 295 -31.93 20.03 -14.95
CA PRO A 295 -32.98 20.11 -13.94
C PRO A 295 -33.96 21.25 -14.21
N LYS A 296 -35.21 21.08 -13.78
CA LYS A 296 -36.28 22.09 -13.90
C LYS A 296 -36.41 22.96 -12.64
N HIS A 297 -35.67 22.63 -11.59
CA HIS A 297 -35.73 23.23 -10.26
C HIS A 297 -37.15 23.25 -9.67
N SER A 298 -37.83 22.10 -9.73
CA SER A 298 -39.18 21.91 -9.18
C SER A 298 -39.29 20.57 -8.44
N HIS A 299 -40.48 20.26 -7.90
CA HIS A 299 -40.77 18.95 -7.31
C HIS A 299 -40.41 17.75 -8.22
N LYS A 300 -40.37 17.95 -9.54
CA LYS A 300 -39.98 16.92 -10.52
C LYS A 300 -38.52 16.48 -10.38
N ASP A 301 -37.68 17.31 -9.77
CA ASP A 301 -36.26 17.03 -9.55
C ASP A 301 -35.99 16.49 -8.13
N LEU A 302 -37.03 16.14 -7.37
CA LEU A 302 -36.90 15.45 -6.09
C LEU A 302 -36.75 13.94 -6.27
N ILE A 303 -35.99 13.33 -5.36
CA ILE A 303 -35.55 11.92 -5.40
C ILE A 303 -36.65 10.87 -5.56
N HIS A 304 -37.92 11.19 -5.29
CA HIS A 304 -39.04 10.28 -5.54
C HIS A 304 -39.36 10.13 -7.05
N ASN A 305 -39.01 11.12 -7.87
CA ASN A 305 -39.16 11.09 -9.33
C ASN A 305 -37.87 10.64 -10.05
N LEU A 306 -36.82 10.30 -9.30
CA LEU A 306 -35.50 10.03 -9.84
C LEU A 306 -35.11 8.56 -9.67
N ILE A 307 -34.36 8.06 -10.64
CA ILE A 307 -33.81 6.70 -10.65
C ILE A 307 -32.28 6.79 -10.56
N TYR A 308 -31.72 6.10 -9.57
CA TYR A 308 -30.28 6.12 -9.31
C TYR A 308 -29.51 5.50 -10.48
N LYS A 309 -28.43 6.17 -10.91
CA LYS A 309 -27.61 5.85 -12.10
C LYS A 309 -28.29 6.04 -13.47
N GLU A 310 -29.55 6.47 -13.50
CA GLU A 310 -30.27 6.76 -14.74
C GLU A 310 -30.59 8.25 -14.90
N THR A 311 -31.21 8.86 -13.87
CA THR A 311 -31.57 10.28 -13.90
C THR A 311 -30.71 11.13 -12.96
N TYR A 312 -30.08 10.51 -11.96
CA TYR A 312 -29.14 11.16 -11.08
C TYR A 312 -28.02 10.20 -10.64
N ASP A 313 -26.91 10.78 -10.21
CA ASP A 313 -25.83 10.06 -9.53
C ASP A 313 -25.44 10.77 -8.21
N TYR A 314 -24.91 9.99 -7.28
CA TYR A 314 -24.24 10.49 -6.08
C TYR A 314 -22.76 10.18 -6.23
N THR A 315 -22.08 11.05 -6.96
CA THR A 315 -20.75 10.82 -7.51
C THR A 315 -19.69 11.08 -6.46
N SER A 316 -18.81 10.09 -6.24
CA SER A 316 -17.62 10.30 -5.40
C SER A 316 -16.56 11.08 -6.17
N LEU A 317 -16.29 12.31 -5.72
CA LEU A 317 -15.28 13.17 -6.33
C LEU A 317 -13.85 12.65 -6.11
N ALA A 318 -13.64 11.91 -5.02
CA ALA A 318 -12.37 11.29 -4.69
C ALA A 318 -12.04 10.06 -5.56
N ASN A 319 -13.06 9.36 -6.08
CA ASN A 319 -12.90 8.12 -6.84
C ASN A 319 -13.12 8.32 -8.35
N SER A 320 -13.02 9.55 -8.84
CA SER A 320 -13.10 9.82 -10.28
C SER A 320 -11.86 9.29 -11.01
N ILE A 321 -11.98 9.09 -12.32
CA ILE A 321 -10.87 8.69 -13.20
C ILE A 321 -9.66 9.64 -13.04
N TYR A 322 -9.90 10.90 -12.69
CA TYR A 322 -8.86 11.92 -12.57
C TYR A 322 -8.26 12.04 -11.17
N THR A 323 -8.86 11.43 -10.14
CA THR A 323 -8.53 11.69 -8.73
C THR A 323 -8.27 10.44 -7.91
N LYS A 324 -8.77 9.27 -8.33
CA LYS A 324 -8.69 8.01 -7.59
C LYS A 324 -7.28 7.63 -7.15
N ASP A 325 -6.31 7.75 -8.06
CA ASP A 325 -4.91 7.34 -7.82
C ASP A 325 -3.99 8.53 -7.53
N LYS A 326 -4.55 9.73 -7.30
CA LYS A 326 -3.77 10.93 -7.01
C LYS A 326 -3.71 11.18 -5.51
N ILE A 327 -2.48 11.26 -5.02
CA ILE A 327 -2.14 11.77 -3.69
C ILE A 327 -1.92 13.28 -3.84
N ILE A 328 -2.64 14.07 -3.06
CA ILE A 328 -2.37 15.52 -3.00
C ILE A 328 -1.23 15.72 -2.00
N MET A 329 -0.14 16.34 -2.46
CA MET A 329 1.09 16.56 -1.69
C MET A 329 1.25 18.04 -1.38
N THR A 330 1.69 18.38 -0.17
CA THR A 330 2.03 19.76 0.23
C THR A 330 3.45 20.09 -0.21
N ASP A 331 3.77 21.38 -0.36
CA ASP A 331 5.12 21.83 -0.71
C ASP A 331 6.18 21.35 0.31
N GLU A 332 5.81 21.12 1.56
CA GLU A 332 6.68 20.55 2.60
C GLU A 332 7.07 19.08 2.32
N SER A 333 6.31 18.37 1.50
CA SER A 333 6.57 16.99 1.09
C SER A 333 7.25 16.88 -0.28
N ILE A 334 7.45 18.01 -0.97
CA ILE A 334 8.24 18.05 -2.19
C ILE A 334 9.70 17.97 -1.77
N ILE A 335 10.28 16.76 -1.91
CA ILE A 335 11.73 16.57 -1.89
C ILE A 335 12.31 17.67 -2.79
N SER A 336 13.07 18.60 -2.18
CA SER A 336 13.59 19.74 -2.92
C SER A 336 14.36 19.22 -4.15
N SER A 337 14.36 19.98 -5.26
CA SER A 337 15.12 19.59 -6.45
C SER A 337 16.58 19.25 -6.12
N ILE A 338 17.13 19.87 -5.06
CA ILE A 338 18.44 19.59 -4.48
C ILE A 338 18.51 18.19 -3.87
N GLU A 339 17.56 17.80 -3.04
CA GLU A 339 17.51 16.45 -2.44
C GLU A 339 17.22 15.36 -3.47
N PHE A 340 16.36 15.63 -4.46
CA PHE A 340 16.12 14.71 -5.57
C PHE A 340 17.41 14.51 -6.38
N ASN A 341 18.11 15.59 -6.71
CA ASN A 341 19.41 15.51 -7.38
C ASN A 341 20.46 14.78 -6.53
N LYS A 342 20.43 14.96 -5.20
CA LYS A 342 21.30 14.23 -4.27
C LYS A 342 20.99 12.74 -4.27
N MET A 343 19.71 12.35 -4.21
CA MET A 343 19.29 10.95 -4.30
C MET A 343 19.66 10.33 -5.65
N ALA A 344 19.41 11.03 -6.76
CA ALA A 344 19.80 10.58 -8.10
C ALA A 344 21.33 10.40 -8.22
N SER A 345 22.11 11.32 -7.65
CA SER A 345 23.57 11.21 -7.64
C SER A 345 24.06 10.02 -6.79
N THR A 346 23.39 9.74 -5.68
CA THR A 346 23.71 8.62 -4.79
C THR A 346 23.37 7.29 -5.45
N LEU A 347 22.23 7.23 -6.16
CA LEU A 347 21.83 6.07 -6.95
C LEU A 347 22.82 5.77 -8.08
N ASN A 348 23.30 6.80 -8.80
CA ASN A 348 24.34 6.63 -9.82
C ASN A 348 25.67 6.15 -9.22
N ALA A 349 26.08 6.69 -8.05
CA ALA A 349 27.29 6.22 -7.37
C ALA A 349 27.19 4.75 -6.96
N LEU A 350 26.04 4.33 -6.42
CA LEU A 350 25.76 2.93 -6.07
C LEU A 350 25.74 2.02 -7.30
N GLN A 351 25.23 2.50 -8.44
CA GLN A 351 25.27 1.73 -9.70
C GLN A 351 26.70 1.51 -10.18
N ILE A 352 27.56 2.54 -10.13
CA ILE A 352 28.96 2.43 -10.52
C ILE A 352 29.72 1.45 -9.61
N GLU A 353 29.53 1.57 -8.28
CA GLU A 353 30.16 0.67 -7.31
C GLU A 353 29.71 -0.79 -7.52
N ARG A 354 28.42 -0.98 -7.80
CA ARG A 354 27.87 -2.30 -8.14
C ARG A 354 28.51 -2.87 -9.41
N GLU A 355 28.59 -2.11 -10.50
CA GLU A 355 29.22 -2.59 -11.75
C GLU A 355 30.68 -3.00 -11.52
N TYR A 356 31.42 -2.23 -10.72
CA TYR A 356 32.79 -2.56 -10.34
C TYR A 356 32.87 -3.87 -9.54
N LEU A 357 31.99 -4.08 -8.57
CA LEU A 357 31.94 -5.32 -7.78
C LEU A 357 31.59 -6.53 -8.64
N GLU A 358 30.61 -6.40 -9.55
CA GLU A 358 30.25 -7.47 -10.49
C GLU A 358 31.44 -7.84 -11.39
N ASP A 359 32.17 -6.86 -11.90
CA ASP A 359 33.36 -7.08 -12.73
C ASP A 359 34.47 -7.81 -11.94
N LYS A 360 34.69 -7.38 -10.69
CA LYS A 360 35.66 -7.99 -9.78
C LYS A 360 35.31 -9.44 -9.46
N ILE A 361 34.05 -9.73 -9.13
CA ILE A 361 33.56 -11.09 -8.84
C ILE A 361 33.70 -11.98 -10.09
N ALA A 362 33.30 -11.49 -11.26
CA ALA A 362 33.39 -12.24 -12.50
C ALA A 362 34.85 -12.57 -12.86
N THR A 363 35.76 -11.61 -12.63
CA THR A 363 37.20 -11.80 -12.84
C THR A 363 37.80 -12.83 -11.88
N ILE A 364 37.46 -12.77 -10.59
CA ILE A 364 37.91 -13.75 -9.59
C ILE A 364 37.40 -15.16 -9.94
N PHE A 365 36.12 -15.29 -10.32
CA PHE A 365 35.54 -16.55 -10.74
C PHE A 365 36.28 -17.15 -11.93
N ALA A 366 36.48 -16.36 -12.99
CA ALA A 366 37.16 -16.84 -14.20
C ALA A 366 38.60 -17.27 -13.90
N ARG A 367 39.31 -16.55 -13.01
CA ARG A 367 40.66 -16.92 -12.56
C ARG A 367 40.67 -18.23 -11.79
N ARG A 368 39.72 -18.44 -10.87
CA ARG A 368 39.63 -19.70 -10.10
C ARG A 368 39.31 -20.90 -11.00
N VAL A 369 38.40 -20.74 -11.96
CA VAL A 369 38.09 -21.80 -12.94
C VAL A 369 39.31 -22.12 -13.79
N PHE A 370 40.04 -21.10 -14.26
CA PHE A 370 41.28 -21.30 -15.02
C PHE A 370 42.33 -22.07 -14.21
N ILE A 371 42.56 -21.68 -12.95
CA ILE A 371 43.49 -22.39 -12.04
C ILE A 371 43.06 -23.85 -11.85
N GLY A 372 41.77 -24.11 -11.64
CA GLY A 372 41.24 -25.46 -11.48
C GLY A 372 41.48 -26.34 -12.72
N ILE A 373 41.25 -25.82 -13.92
CA ILE A 373 41.51 -26.56 -15.17
C ILE A 373 43.01 -26.79 -15.37
N SER A 374 43.84 -25.79 -15.07
CA SER A 374 45.30 -25.93 -15.14
C SER A 374 45.83 -26.99 -14.17
N PHE A 375 45.24 -27.09 -12.97
CA PHE A 375 45.58 -28.15 -12.02
C PHE A 375 45.25 -29.54 -12.55
N LEU A 376 44.10 -29.71 -13.22
CA LEU A 376 43.73 -30.98 -13.85
C LEU A 376 44.73 -31.42 -14.93
N TRP A 377 45.26 -30.47 -15.72
CA TRP A 377 46.34 -30.76 -16.68
C TRP A 377 47.61 -31.28 -15.99
N VAL A 378 48.02 -30.66 -14.87
CA VAL A 378 49.19 -31.12 -14.10
C VAL A 378 48.96 -32.54 -13.56
N VAL A 379 47.78 -32.82 -13.00
CA VAL A 379 47.44 -34.17 -12.50
C VAL A 379 47.46 -35.19 -13.64
N ALA A 380 46.93 -34.85 -14.82
CA ALA A 380 46.95 -35.73 -15.99
C ALA A 380 48.39 -36.06 -16.43
N ILE A 381 49.29 -35.07 -16.47
CA ILE A 381 50.70 -35.28 -16.80
C ILE A 381 51.38 -36.19 -15.78
N VAL A 382 51.18 -35.95 -14.48
CA VAL A 382 51.77 -36.77 -13.41
C VAL A 382 51.23 -38.20 -13.45
N GLY A 383 49.93 -38.36 -13.68
CA GLY A 383 49.29 -39.67 -13.84
C GLY A 383 49.84 -40.44 -15.03
N PHE A 384 49.98 -39.77 -16.17
CA PHE A 384 50.56 -40.36 -17.39
C PHE A 384 52.02 -40.74 -17.19
N TYR A 385 52.82 -39.87 -16.55
CA TYR A 385 54.21 -40.16 -16.20
C TYR A 385 54.37 -41.40 -15.32
N ARG A 386 53.49 -41.59 -14.33
CA ARG A 386 53.47 -42.80 -13.50
C ARG A 386 53.08 -44.06 -14.28
N LEU A 387 52.22 -43.93 -15.29
CA LEU A 387 51.79 -45.02 -16.15
C LEU A 387 52.93 -45.52 -17.05
N ILE A 388 53.78 -44.58 -17.50
CA ILE A 388 55.00 -44.85 -18.29
C ILE A 388 56.07 -45.59 -17.47
N LEU A 389 56.15 -45.35 -16.16
CA LEU A 389 57.14 -45.98 -15.28
C LEU A 389 56.81 -47.45 -14.93
N LYS A 390 55.67 -47.99 -15.38
CA LYS A 390 55.35 -49.41 -15.20
C LYS A 390 56.16 -50.26 -16.20
N PRO A 391 56.90 -51.29 -15.73
CA PRO A 391 57.92 -51.99 -16.53
C PRO A 391 57.40 -52.97 -17.59
N GLU A 392 56.08 -53.15 -17.73
CA GLU A 392 55.52 -54.18 -18.61
C GLU A 392 54.73 -53.57 -19.77
N GLY A 393 55.25 -53.72 -21.00
CA GLY A 393 54.44 -53.60 -22.23
C GLY A 393 54.76 -52.45 -23.19
N TRP A 394 55.74 -51.59 -22.94
CA TRP A 394 56.07 -50.46 -23.82
C TRP A 394 57.43 -50.59 -24.50
N ASN A 395 57.51 -50.28 -25.80
CA ASN A 395 58.79 -50.02 -26.46
C ASN A 395 59.40 -48.71 -25.92
N TRP A 396 60.74 -48.61 -25.84
CA TRP A 396 61.44 -47.46 -25.19
C TRP A 396 61.08 -46.05 -25.73
N LEU A 397 60.53 -45.97 -26.95
CA LEU A 397 60.18 -44.73 -27.65
C LEU A 397 58.72 -44.29 -27.45
N GLU A 398 57.77 -45.23 -27.41
CA GLU A 398 56.32 -44.95 -27.47
C GLU A 398 55.78 -44.10 -26.29
N PRO A 399 56.14 -44.37 -25.02
CA PRO A 399 55.62 -43.59 -23.90
C PRO A 399 56.25 -42.19 -23.80
N ARG A 400 57.49 -42.02 -24.30
CA ARG A 400 58.21 -40.73 -24.25
C ARG A 400 57.63 -39.72 -25.25
N TYR A 401 57.26 -40.18 -26.45
CA TYR A 401 56.59 -39.34 -27.44
C TYR A 401 55.20 -38.87 -26.99
N SER A 402 54.42 -39.76 -26.39
CA SER A 402 53.09 -39.42 -25.90
C SER A 402 53.14 -38.47 -24.69
N LEU A 403 54.13 -38.61 -23.79
CA LEU A 403 54.38 -37.63 -22.72
C LEU A 403 54.81 -36.26 -23.26
N LEU A 404 55.69 -36.23 -24.26
CA LEU A 404 56.13 -34.98 -24.92
C LEU A 404 54.95 -34.25 -25.57
N LEU A 405 54.05 -34.96 -26.25
CA LEU A 405 52.83 -34.37 -26.82
C LEU A 405 51.88 -33.84 -25.74
N LEU A 406 51.74 -34.55 -24.61
CA LEU A 406 50.90 -34.13 -23.48
C LEU A 406 51.46 -32.88 -22.78
N ILE A 407 52.77 -32.83 -22.56
CA ILE A 407 53.47 -31.67 -22.01
C ILE A 407 53.38 -30.49 -22.99
N TRP A 408 53.57 -30.72 -24.29
CA TRP A 408 53.45 -29.69 -25.32
C TRP A 408 52.02 -29.13 -25.39
N ALA A 409 50.98 -29.97 -25.31
CA ALA A 409 49.59 -29.54 -25.24
C ALA A 409 49.28 -28.72 -23.98
N ALA A 410 49.79 -29.13 -22.82
CA ALA A 410 49.60 -28.40 -21.57
C ALA A 410 50.37 -27.07 -21.55
N ILE A 411 51.60 -27.02 -22.09
CA ILE A 411 52.36 -25.77 -22.25
C ILE A 411 51.58 -24.81 -23.15
N ASN A 412 51.07 -25.27 -24.29
CA ASN A 412 50.26 -24.43 -25.18
C ASN A 412 48.95 -23.93 -24.54
N TYR A 413 48.41 -24.63 -23.55
CA TYR A 413 47.21 -24.18 -22.81
C TYR A 413 47.55 -23.23 -21.64
N ILE A 414 48.61 -23.51 -20.89
CA ILE A 414 48.94 -22.83 -19.62
C ILE A 414 49.78 -21.57 -19.85
N LEU A 415 50.81 -21.63 -20.72
CA LEU A 415 51.77 -20.54 -20.91
C LEU A 415 51.11 -19.24 -21.42
N PRO A 416 50.18 -19.27 -22.39
CA PRO A 416 49.50 -18.06 -22.86
C PRO A 416 48.54 -17.44 -21.83
N GLY A 417 48.13 -18.20 -20.80
CA GLY A 417 47.35 -17.69 -19.68
C GLY A 417 48.18 -16.95 -18.62
N LEU A 418 49.51 -17.15 -18.61
CA LEU A 418 50.45 -16.54 -17.67
C LEU A 418 51.27 -15.40 -18.28
N PHE A 419 51.69 -15.54 -19.54
CA PHE A 419 52.49 -14.54 -20.24
C PHE A 419 51.71 -13.98 -21.42
N ALA A 420 51.35 -12.72 -21.25
CA ALA A 420 50.73 -11.91 -22.28
C ALA A 420 51.70 -11.74 -23.46
N ASP A 421 51.56 -12.57 -24.50
CA ASP A 421 51.39 -12.13 -25.88
C ASP A 421 51.84 -13.21 -26.89
N LYS A 422 50.83 -13.75 -27.59
CA LYS A 422 50.86 -14.53 -28.84
C LYS A 422 51.54 -15.91 -28.84
N ALA A 423 50.71 -16.96 -28.81
CA ALA A 423 50.62 -17.98 -29.87
C ALA A 423 49.33 -18.82 -29.72
N ILE A 424 48.87 -19.35 -30.87
CA ILE A 424 47.59 -20.01 -31.23
C ILE A 424 47.59 -21.44 -30.62
N ILE A 425 46.55 -22.06 -30.03
CA ILE A 425 45.16 -22.37 -30.42
C ILE A 425 44.36 -22.58 -29.12
N ILE A 426 43.14 -22.02 -29.02
CA ILE A 426 42.34 -21.74 -27.81
C ILE A 426 42.90 -20.57 -27.00
N ASP A 427 42.55 -19.33 -27.40
CA ASP A 427 42.89 -18.10 -26.69
C ASP A 427 42.30 -18.13 -25.25
N PRO A 428 43.12 -18.30 -24.20
CA PRO A 428 42.64 -18.36 -22.83
C PRO A 428 42.01 -17.04 -22.40
N ARG A 429 42.37 -15.91 -23.02
CA ARG A 429 41.72 -14.62 -22.78
C ARG A 429 40.31 -14.61 -23.35
N LYS A 430 40.07 -15.20 -24.53
CA LYS A 430 38.70 -15.41 -25.03
C LYS A 430 37.92 -16.34 -24.10
N PHE A 431 38.52 -17.41 -23.59
CA PHE A 431 37.85 -18.30 -22.65
C PHE A 431 37.47 -17.59 -21.34
N VAL A 432 38.41 -16.87 -20.72
CA VAL A 432 38.18 -16.04 -19.53
C VAL A 432 37.16 -14.95 -19.80
N ARG A 433 37.23 -14.26 -20.95
CA ARG A 433 36.28 -13.21 -21.35
C ARG A 433 34.88 -13.79 -21.56
N VAL A 434 34.75 -14.94 -22.22
CA VAL A 434 33.47 -15.64 -22.43
C VAL A 434 32.89 -16.11 -21.10
N LEU A 435 33.71 -16.63 -20.18
CA LEU A 435 33.26 -16.98 -18.83
C LEU A 435 32.83 -15.76 -18.02
N LYS A 436 33.59 -14.65 -18.11
CA LYS A 436 33.28 -13.36 -17.48
C LYS A 436 31.95 -12.81 -18.01
N GLU A 437 31.78 -12.72 -19.31
CA GLU A 437 30.54 -12.26 -19.97
C GLU A 437 29.36 -13.18 -19.65
N ARG A 438 29.55 -14.51 -19.65
CA ARG A 438 28.50 -15.46 -19.30
C ARG A 438 28.08 -15.34 -17.84
N LYS A 439 29.02 -15.10 -16.93
CA LYS A 439 28.72 -14.86 -15.51
C LYS A 439 28.03 -13.51 -15.32
N LYS A 440 28.50 -12.45 -15.98
CA LYS A 440 27.88 -11.11 -15.97
C LYS A 440 26.42 -11.18 -16.47
N LYS A 441 26.17 -11.78 -17.64
CA LYS A 441 24.80 -11.99 -18.16
C LYS A 441 23.90 -12.80 -17.22
N ARG A 442 24.45 -13.76 -16.47
CA ARG A 442 23.66 -14.50 -15.46
C ARG A 442 23.30 -13.63 -14.26
N LEU A 443 24.20 -12.74 -13.82
CA LEU A 443 23.93 -11.78 -12.74
C LEU A 443 22.90 -10.71 -13.18
N GLU A 444 22.96 -10.28 -14.45
CA GLU A 444 21.96 -9.39 -15.06
C GLU A 444 20.59 -10.09 -15.20
N ALA A 445 20.56 -11.36 -15.62
CA ALA A 445 19.32 -12.11 -15.80
C ALA A 445 18.62 -12.44 -14.46
N SER A 446 19.36 -12.73 -13.39
CA SER A 446 18.75 -12.91 -12.06
C SER A 446 18.05 -11.65 -11.56
N ARG A 447 18.52 -10.46 -11.95
CA ARG A 447 17.90 -9.17 -11.61
C ARG A 447 16.55 -8.96 -12.31
N ILE A 448 16.45 -9.25 -13.61
CA ILE A 448 15.20 -9.05 -14.37
C ILE A 448 14.08 -9.94 -13.82
N VAL A 449 14.43 -11.08 -13.24
CA VAL A 449 13.49 -11.97 -12.56
C VAL A 449 13.05 -11.41 -11.20
N GLU A 450 13.93 -10.72 -10.46
CA GLU A 450 13.56 -10.00 -9.23
C GLU A 450 12.66 -8.78 -9.52
N ASP A 451 12.94 -7.97 -10.55
CA ASP A 451 12.10 -6.80 -10.91
C ASP A 451 10.68 -7.21 -11.37
N LYS A 452 10.53 -8.33 -12.09
CA LYS A 452 9.23 -8.87 -12.49
C LYS A 452 8.47 -9.55 -11.34
N SER A 453 9.09 -9.76 -10.19
CA SER A 453 8.43 -10.24 -8.98
C SER A 453 7.93 -9.11 -8.06
N LEU A 454 8.25 -7.86 -8.43
CA LEU A 454 7.90 -6.61 -7.74
C LEU A 454 6.94 -5.70 -8.55
N THR A 455 6.51 -6.15 -9.74
CA THR A 455 5.42 -5.56 -10.54
C THR A 455 4.30 -6.58 -10.67
#